data_AF-A0A0Q0K1N8-F1
#
_entry.id   AF-A0A0Q0K1N8-F1
#
_cell.length_a   1.000
_cell.length_b   1.000
_cell.length_c   1.000
_cell.angle_alpha   90.00
_cell.angle_beta   90.00
_cell.angle_gamma   90.00
#
_symmetry.space_group_name_H-M   'P 1'
#
loop_
_entity.id
_entity.type
_entity.pdbx_description
1 polymer ?
#
loop_
_entity_poly.entity_id
_entity_poly.type
_entity_poly.pdbx_seq_one_letter_code
_entity_poly.pdbx_strand_id
1 'polypeptide(L)'
;MVSIPVQAGGLHPISDVWYIERIIDQPDELRQVIAQLAHEIATTAGLNRDTVARVPGGLGFICHEPPMDLELTELANNTLTLLQAISGVYAIALNRQTPEAPLDVAEFQFTAALGQLLLGSPRYEDREAVLAGRLDDACIVKLFRLIRLGRRLVELEAMNVDGPYTS
;
A
#
# COMPACT_ATOMS: atom_id res chain seq x y z
N MET A 1 15.66 -19.37 8.03
CA MET A 1 14.21 -19.62 8.20
C MET A 1 13.65 -19.95 6.84
N VAL A 2 12.95 -21.07 6.70
CA VAL A 2 12.19 -21.40 5.49
C VAL A 2 10.87 -20.64 5.57
N SER A 3 10.62 -19.77 4.61
CA SER A 3 9.33 -19.12 4.41
C SER A 3 8.32 -20.16 3.92
N ILE A 4 7.13 -20.17 4.53
CA ILE A 4 6.03 -21.02 4.07
C ILE A 4 5.46 -20.38 2.80
N PRO A 5 5.35 -21.11 1.68
CA PRO A 5 4.81 -20.52 0.47
C PRO A 5 3.35 -20.14 0.69
N VAL A 6 3.02 -18.90 0.37
CA VAL A 6 1.65 -18.37 0.41
C VAL A 6 1.24 -18.18 -1.04
N GLN A 7 0.06 -18.64 -1.43
CA GLN A 7 -0.45 -18.49 -2.80
C GLN A 7 -1.56 -17.44 -2.82
N ALA A 8 -1.31 -16.29 -3.44
CA ALA A 8 -2.32 -15.30 -3.75
C ALA A 8 -2.38 -15.09 -5.26
N GLY A 9 -3.55 -15.32 -5.87
CA GLY A 9 -3.78 -15.18 -7.31
C GLY A 9 -3.82 -13.72 -7.78
N GLY A 10 -3.42 -13.48 -9.02
CA GLY A 10 -3.32 -12.16 -9.65
C GLY A 10 -2.52 -12.23 -10.95
N LEU A 11 -2.17 -11.08 -11.53
CA LEU A 11 -1.32 -11.05 -12.72
C LEU A 11 0.09 -11.57 -12.40
N HIS A 12 0.52 -11.41 -11.14
CA HIS A 12 1.76 -11.97 -10.59
C HIS A 12 1.44 -12.78 -9.33
N PRO A 13 1.36 -14.13 -9.43
CA PRO A 13 1.09 -14.95 -8.27
C PRO A 13 2.21 -14.79 -7.24
N ILE A 14 1.84 -14.42 -6.02
CA ILE A 14 2.79 -14.39 -4.91
C ILE A 14 2.92 -15.83 -4.46
N SER A 15 4.14 -16.36 -4.47
CA SER A 15 4.48 -17.66 -3.89
C SER A 15 5.18 -17.52 -2.53
N ASP A 16 5.77 -16.37 -2.26
CA ASP A 16 6.50 -16.07 -1.04
C ASP A 16 6.50 -14.56 -0.77
N VAL A 17 6.11 -14.15 0.44
CA VAL A 17 6.08 -12.74 0.82
C VAL A 17 7.49 -12.17 0.98
N TRP A 18 8.43 -12.95 1.50
CA TRP A 18 9.75 -12.52 1.97
C TRP A 18 10.86 -12.68 0.93
N TYR A 19 10.83 -13.78 0.18
CA TYR A 19 11.85 -14.10 -0.82
C TYR A 19 11.75 -13.17 -2.03
N ILE A 20 12.85 -12.51 -2.38
CA ILE A 20 12.92 -11.62 -3.54
C ILE A 20 13.81 -12.29 -4.57
N GLU A 21 13.26 -12.57 -5.75
CA GLU A 21 14.01 -13.15 -6.86
C GLU A 21 15.05 -12.16 -7.36
N ARG A 22 16.24 -12.67 -7.71
CA ARG A 22 17.35 -11.81 -8.18
C ARG A 22 16.99 -10.97 -9.41
N ILE A 23 16.10 -11.47 -10.27
CA ILE A 23 15.70 -10.78 -11.49
C ILE A 23 14.89 -9.51 -11.20
N ILE A 24 14.11 -9.50 -10.10
CA ILE A 24 13.33 -8.33 -9.69
C ILE A 24 14.04 -7.47 -8.63
N ASP A 25 15.18 -7.91 -8.09
CA ASP A 25 15.92 -7.21 -7.03
C ASP A 25 16.75 -6.03 -7.59
N GLN A 26 16.09 -5.15 -8.35
CA GLN A 26 16.62 -3.92 -8.93
C GLN A 26 15.58 -2.80 -8.76
N PRO A 27 15.98 -1.54 -8.52
CA PRO A 27 15.04 -0.48 -8.20
C PRO A 27 13.87 -0.34 -9.19
N ASP A 28 14.14 -0.34 -10.49
CA ASP A 28 13.12 -0.15 -11.52
C ASP A 28 12.15 -1.35 -11.62
N GLU A 29 12.66 -2.57 -11.47
CA GLU A 29 11.84 -3.79 -11.46
C GLU A 29 10.97 -3.86 -10.20
N LEU A 30 11.52 -3.50 -9.04
CA LEU A 30 10.76 -3.42 -7.78
C LEU A 30 9.60 -2.43 -7.90
N ARG A 31 9.83 -1.23 -8.45
CA ARG A 31 8.78 -0.23 -8.66
C ARG A 31 7.65 -0.73 -9.54
N GLN A 32 7.97 -1.44 -10.63
CA GLN A 32 6.96 -2.02 -11.52
C GLN A 32 6.06 -3.02 -10.77
N VAL A 33 6.67 -3.93 -10.00
CA VAL A 33 5.92 -4.95 -9.24
C VAL A 33 5.11 -4.31 -8.10
N ILE A 34 5.68 -3.36 -7.36
CA ILE A 34 4.99 -2.64 -6.28
C ILE A 34 3.75 -1.92 -6.83
N ALA A 35 3.89 -1.19 -7.95
CA ALA A 35 2.77 -0.47 -8.54
C ALA A 35 1.65 -1.41 -9.03
N GLN A 36 2.03 -2.57 -9.57
CA GLN A 36 1.07 -3.59 -9.99
C GLN A 36 0.30 -4.17 -8.79
N LEU A 37 0.99 -4.45 -7.68
CA LEU A 37 0.36 -4.91 -6.44
C LEU A 37 -0.62 -3.86 -5.89
N ALA A 38 -0.23 -2.59 -5.89
CA ALA A 38 -1.10 -1.49 -5.45
C ALA A 38 -2.36 -1.40 -6.32
N HIS A 39 -2.22 -1.50 -7.64
CA HIS A 39 -3.36 -1.50 -8.57
C HIS A 39 -4.30 -2.68 -8.34
N GLU A 40 -3.76 -3.89 -8.10
CA GLU A 40 -4.58 -5.07 -7.82
C GLU A 40 -5.33 -4.95 -6.48
N ILE A 41 -4.69 -4.45 -5.42
CA ILE A 41 -5.34 -4.18 -4.13
C ILE A 41 -6.47 -3.17 -4.30
N ALA A 42 -6.20 -2.06 -5.00
CA ALA A 42 -7.19 -1.01 -5.24
C ALA A 42 -8.41 -1.55 -6.03
N THR A 43 -8.16 -2.29 -7.10
CA THR A 43 -9.22 -2.88 -7.94
C THR A 43 -10.08 -3.84 -7.14
N THR A 44 -9.49 -4.72 -6.31
CA THR A 44 -10.25 -5.65 -5.47
C THR A 44 -11.07 -4.93 -4.40
N ALA A 45 -10.58 -3.81 -3.87
CA ALA A 45 -11.31 -2.97 -2.92
C ALA A 45 -12.45 -2.15 -3.57
N GLY A 46 -12.62 -2.22 -4.90
CA GLY A 46 -13.67 -1.52 -5.64
C GLY A 46 -13.30 -0.13 -6.14
N LEU A 47 -12.01 0.22 -6.13
CA LEU A 47 -11.53 1.47 -6.75
C LEU A 47 -11.45 1.33 -8.28
N ASN A 48 -11.57 2.46 -8.97
CA ASN A 48 -11.41 2.52 -10.41
C ASN A 48 -9.98 2.14 -10.82
N ARG A 49 -9.83 1.55 -12.01
CA ARG A 49 -8.51 1.14 -12.54
C ARG A 49 -7.52 2.31 -12.64
N ASP A 50 -8.03 3.50 -12.92
CA ASP A 50 -7.21 4.70 -13.10
C ASP A 50 -6.84 5.39 -11.77
N THR A 51 -7.34 4.89 -10.63
CA THR A 51 -7.02 5.45 -9.31
C THR A 51 -5.53 5.27 -8.96
N VAL A 52 -4.90 4.17 -9.41
CA VAL A 52 -3.47 3.92 -9.17
C VAL A 52 -2.70 4.11 -10.47
N ALA A 53 -1.83 5.13 -10.52
CA ALA A 53 -0.98 5.41 -11.66
C ALA A 53 0.48 5.05 -11.38
N ARG A 54 1.15 4.48 -12.39
CA ARG A 54 2.58 4.20 -12.34
C ARG A 54 3.39 5.48 -12.50
N VAL A 55 4.45 5.61 -11.70
CA VAL A 55 5.41 6.73 -11.78
C VAL A 55 6.84 6.20 -11.66
N PRO A 56 7.86 6.88 -12.20
CA PRO A 56 9.25 6.40 -12.12
C PRO A 56 9.89 6.57 -10.74
N GLY A 57 9.31 7.39 -9.86
CA GLY A 57 9.87 7.73 -8.56
C GLY A 57 9.15 7.09 -7.36
N GLY A 58 9.71 7.30 -6.17
CA GLY A 58 9.18 6.76 -4.92
C GLY A 58 9.03 5.24 -5.01
N LEU A 59 7.90 4.72 -4.55
CA LEU A 59 7.57 3.28 -4.62
C LEU A 59 7.10 2.82 -6.01
N GLY A 60 7.05 3.68 -7.02
CA GLY A 60 6.62 3.32 -8.38
C GLY A 60 5.15 3.61 -8.69
N PHE A 61 4.38 4.13 -7.74
CA PHE A 61 2.99 4.51 -7.96
C PHE A 61 2.56 5.75 -7.16
N ILE A 62 1.49 6.38 -7.61
CA ILE A 62 0.70 7.38 -6.87
C ILE A 62 -0.78 7.01 -6.94
N CYS A 63 -1.56 7.53 -6.01
CA CYS A 63 -3.01 7.40 -6.03
C CYS A 63 -3.67 8.74 -6.35
N HIS A 64 -4.55 8.74 -7.33
CA HIS A 64 -5.32 9.91 -7.74
C HIS A 64 -6.53 10.09 -6.83
N GLU A 65 -6.89 11.34 -6.56
CA GLU A 65 -8.15 11.63 -5.88
C GLU A 65 -9.34 11.17 -6.74
N PRO A 66 -10.34 10.52 -6.14
CA PRO A 66 -11.56 10.17 -6.85
C PRO A 66 -12.31 11.44 -7.27
N PRO A 67 -13.13 11.39 -8.33
CA PRO A 67 -14.05 12.47 -8.66
C PRO A 67 -14.91 12.85 -7.46
N MET A 68 -15.17 14.15 -7.26
CA MET A 68 -15.90 14.66 -6.08
C MET A 68 -17.32 14.10 -5.94
N ASP A 69 -17.93 13.65 -7.03
CA ASP A 69 -19.27 13.08 -7.11
C ASP A 69 -19.29 11.55 -6.96
N LEU A 70 -18.13 10.91 -6.82
CA LEU A 70 -18.02 9.47 -6.66
C LEU A 70 -18.18 9.07 -5.18
N GLU A 71 -19.29 8.39 -4.87
CA GLU A 71 -19.46 7.75 -3.56
C GLU A 71 -18.64 6.45 -3.50
N LEU A 72 -17.59 6.46 -2.66
CA LEU A 72 -16.79 5.27 -2.36
C LEU A 72 -17.38 4.49 -1.18
N THR A 73 -17.28 3.17 -1.24
CA THR A 73 -17.52 2.33 -0.06
C THR A 73 -16.46 2.62 1.02
N GLU A 74 -16.76 2.31 2.28
CA GLU A 74 -15.77 2.44 3.37
C GLU A 74 -14.49 1.64 3.07
N LEU A 75 -14.64 0.43 2.51
CA LEU A 75 -13.50 -0.41 2.11
C LEU A 75 -12.63 0.29 1.06
N ALA A 76 -13.26 0.82 0.00
CA ALA A 76 -12.56 1.51 -1.08
C ALA A 76 -11.85 2.77 -0.57
N ASN A 77 -12.54 3.58 0.24
CA ASN A 77 -12.00 4.81 0.81
C ASN A 77 -10.81 4.54 1.75
N ASN A 78 -10.95 3.61 2.69
CA ASN A 78 -9.87 3.25 3.62
C ASN A 78 -8.68 2.61 2.89
N THR A 79 -8.92 1.82 1.84
CA THR A 79 -7.86 1.25 1.00
C THR A 79 -7.11 2.35 0.25
N LEU A 80 -7.81 3.34 -0.30
CA LEU A 80 -7.20 4.49 -0.97
C LEU A 80 -6.30 5.27 -0.02
N THR A 81 -6.80 5.62 1.17
CA THR A 81 -6.03 6.33 2.20
C THR A 81 -4.78 5.56 2.60
N LEU A 82 -4.90 4.24 2.79
CA LEU A 82 -3.74 3.38 3.09
C LEU A 82 -2.69 3.40 1.96
N LEU A 83 -3.10 3.26 0.71
CA LEU A 83 -2.18 3.27 -0.44
C LEU A 83 -1.52 4.65 -0.62
N GLN A 84 -2.27 5.74 -0.40
CA GLN A 84 -1.73 7.10 -0.40
C GLN A 84 -0.69 7.29 0.71
N ALA A 85 -0.95 6.82 1.93
CA ALA A 85 0.00 6.84 3.03
C ALA A 85 1.28 6.05 2.70
N ILE A 86 1.16 4.86 2.13
CA ILE A 86 2.30 4.02 1.75
C ILE A 86 3.13 4.65 0.62
N SER A 87 2.49 5.26 -0.38
CA SER A 87 3.17 5.88 -1.52
C SER A 87 4.13 7.02 -1.13
N GLY A 88 4.01 7.56 0.09
CA GLY A 88 4.85 8.66 0.59
C GLY A 88 4.42 10.05 0.13
N VAL A 89 3.30 10.17 -0.60
CA VAL A 89 2.75 11.46 -1.08
C VAL A 89 2.48 12.41 0.09
N TYR A 90 1.94 11.93 1.20
CA TYR A 90 1.71 12.76 2.40
C TYR A 90 3.01 13.24 3.06
N ALA A 91 4.07 12.41 3.08
CA ALA A 91 5.37 12.83 3.62
C ALA A 91 6.01 13.94 2.77
N ILE A 92 5.79 13.94 1.45
CA ILE A 92 6.24 15.01 0.55
C ILE A 92 5.41 16.28 0.73
N ALA A 93 4.08 16.15 0.84
CA ALA A 93 3.17 17.28 1.05
C ALA A 93 3.44 17.98 2.38
N LEU A 94 3.59 17.22 3.48
CA LEU A 94 3.83 17.74 4.82
C LEU A 94 5.20 18.44 4.96
N ASN A 95 6.20 17.98 4.19
CA ASN A 95 7.52 18.63 4.12
C ASN A 95 7.56 19.87 3.21
N ARG A 96 6.57 20.06 2.33
CA ARG A 96 6.54 21.16 1.35
C ARG A 96 5.54 22.28 1.70
N GLN A 97 4.48 21.98 2.44
CA GLN A 97 3.46 22.96 2.82
C GLN A 97 2.86 22.62 4.20
N THR A 98 2.66 23.65 5.02
CA THR A 98 1.76 23.59 6.18
C THR A 98 0.34 23.30 5.67
N PRO A 99 -0.32 22.22 6.10
CA PRO A 99 -1.66 21.87 5.65
C PRO A 99 -2.67 22.96 6.06
N GLU A 100 -3.40 23.54 5.10
CA GLU A 100 -4.48 24.53 5.35
C GLU A 100 -5.80 23.86 5.83
N ALA A 101 -5.90 22.54 5.77
CA ALA A 101 -7.07 21.76 6.19
C ALA A 101 -6.86 21.12 7.57
N PRO A 102 -7.91 20.98 8.41
CA PRO A 102 -7.80 20.29 9.69
C PRO A 102 -7.60 18.79 9.45
N LEU A 103 -6.34 18.37 9.40
CA LEU A 103 -5.92 16.97 9.25
C LEU A 103 -6.44 16.07 10.38
N ASP A 104 -6.69 16.64 11.55
CA ASP A 104 -6.96 15.92 12.81
C ASP A 104 -8.12 14.92 12.72
N VAL A 105 -9.25 15.29 12.09
CA VAL A 105 -10.44 14.45 12.08
C VAL A 105 -10.30 13.29 11.10
N ALA A 106 -9.77 13.56 9.90
CA ALA A 106 -9.57 12.54 8.87
C ALA A 106 -8.47 11.54 9.28
N GLU A 107 -7.39 12.02 9.90
CA GLU A 107 -6.30 11.18 10.41
C GLU A 107 -6.78 10.27 11.56
N PHE A 108 -7.58 10.81 12.48
CA PHE A 108 -8.19 10.03 13.55
C PHE A 108 -9.15 8.96 13.01
N GLN A 109 -10.00 9.32 12.05
CA GLN A 109 -10.93 8.37 11.40
C GLN A 109 -10.18 7.24 10.71
N PHE A 110 -9.11 7.55 9.96
CA PHE A 110 -8.30 6.51 9.33
C PHE A 110 -7.59 5.61 10.35
N THR A 111 -7.07 6.19 11.43
CA THR A 111 -6.42 5.43 12.51
C THR A 111 -7.39 4.43 13.13
N ALA A 112 -8.64 4.83 13.36
CA ALA A 112 -9.69 3.93 13.83
C ALA A 112 -10.08 2.88 12.77
N ALA A 113 -10.09 3.25 11.49
CA ALA A 113 -10.48 2.38 10.39
C ALA A 113 -9.41 1.35 9.99
N LEU A 114 -8.12 1.62 10.27
CA LEU A 114 -7.01 0.74 9.86
C LEU A 114 -7.12 -0.66 10.47
N GLY A 115 -7.51 -0.75 11.74
CA GLY A 115 -7.75 -2.03 12.41
C GLY A 115 -8.85 -2.84 11.72
N GLN A 116 -9.97 -2.19 11.39
CA GLN A 116 -11.08 -2.83 10.66
C GLN A 116 -10.67 -3.24 9.25
N LEU A 117 -9.91 -2.39 8.54
CA LEU A 117 -9.43 -2.69 7.19
C LEU A 117 -8.55 -3.94 7.14
N LEU A 118 -7.70 -4.15 8.15
CA LEU A 118 -6.74 -5.26 8.16
C LEU A 118 -7.28 -6.52 8.85
N LEU A 119 -8.11 -6.37 9.89
CA LEU A 119 -8.52 -7.47 10.78
C LEU A 119 -10.03 -7.71 10.79
N GLY A 120 -10.82 -6.76 10.29
CA GLY A 120 -12.24 -6.64 10.62
C GLY A 120 -12.44 -6.14 12.06
N SER A 121 -13.68 -6.18 12.53
CA SER A 121 -14.03 -5.82 13.90
C SER A 121 -14.08 -7.08 14.76
N PRO A 122 -13.21 -7.23 15.78
CA PRO A 122 -13.30 -8.37 16.69
C PRO A 122 -14.56 -8.28 17.54
N ARG A 123 -14.98 -9.41 18.11
CA ARG A 123 -16.10 -9.46 19.05
C ARG A 123 -15.77 -8.67 20.32
N TYR A 124 -16.74 -7.88 20.79
CA TYR A 124 -16.74 -7.23 22.11
C TYR A 124 -17.95 -7.68 22.91
N GLU A 125 -18.01 -7.32 24.20
CA GLU A 125 -19.08 -7.75 25.12
C GLU A 125 -20.49 -7.47 24.56
N ASP A 126 -20.68 -6.30 23.92
CA ASP A 126 -21.96 -5.86 23.37
C ASP A 126 -22.04 -5.92 21.82
N ARG A 127 -21.02 -6.46 21.13
CA ARG A 127 -20.98 -6.49 19.65
C ARG A 127 -20.38 -7.77 19.10
N GLU A 128 -21.04 -8.34 18.09
CA GLU A 128 -20.51 -9.47 17.33
C GLU A 128 -19.32 -9.07 16.45
N ALA A 129 -18.53 -10.07 16.07
CA ALA A 129 -17.43 -9.86 15.13
C ALA A 129 -17.98 -9.54 13.73
N VAL A 130 -17.35 -8.59 13.03
CA VAL A 130 -17.77 -8.15 11.70
C VAL A 130 -16.60 -8.27 10.73
N LEU A 131 -16.82 -9.02 9.65
CA LEU A 131 -15.84 -9.17 8.57
C LEU A 131 -16.00 -8.11 7.47
N ALA A 132 -17.13 -7.38 7.44
CA ALA A 132 -17.38 -6.36 6.44
C ALA A 132 -16.38 -5.18 6.59
N GLY A 133 -15.87 -4.69 5.46
CA GLY A 133 -14.92 -3.59 5.42
C GLY A 133 -13.45 -3.99 5.57
N ARG A 134 -13.12 -5.29 5.67
CA ARG A 134 -11.73 -5.78 5.68
C ARG A 134 -11.24 -6.15 4.27
N LEU A 135 -9.94 -6.06 4.04
CA LEU A 135 -9.28 -6.66 2.89
C LEU A 135 -9.37 -8.19 2.95
N ASP A 136 -9.58 -8.81 1.80
CA ASP A 136 -9.52 -10.27 1.68
C ASP A 136 -8.08 -10.78 1.83
N ASP A 137 -7.94 -12.08 2.05
CA ASP A 137 -6.64 -12.70 2.33
C ASP A 137 -5.67 -12.52 1.14
N ALA A 138 -6.18 -12.51 -0.10
CA ALA A 138 -5.37 -12.24 -1.28
C ALA A 138 -4.80 -10.82 -1.28
N CYS A 139 -5.60 -9.81 -0.94
CA CYS A 139 -5.14 -8.42 -0.80
C CYS A 139 -4.17 -8.24 0.37
N ILE A 140 -4.40 -8.94 1.48
CA ILE A 140 -3.47 -8.92 2.62
C ILE A 140 -2.10 -9.45 2.22
N VAL A 141 -2.03 -10.57 1.49
CA VAL A 141 -0.76 -11.12 1.00
C VAL A 141 -0.08 -10.14 0.03
N LYS A 142 -0.85 -9.51 -0.87
CA LYS A 142 -0.33 -8.47 -1.78
C LYS A 142 0.19 -7.25 -1.04
N LEU A 143 -0.51 -6.79 0.01
CA LEU A 143 -0.09 -5.67 0.84
C LEU A 143 1.22 -5.97 1.56
N PHE A 144 1.36 -7.14 2.19
CA PHE A 144 2.62 -7.52 2.82
C PHE A 144 3.76 -7.66 1.81
N ARG A 145 3.48 -8.21 0.62
CA ARG A 145 4.48 -8.29 -0.46
C ARG A 145 4.90 -6.89 -0.91
N LEU A 146 3.94 -5.98 -1.10
CA LEU A 146 4.20 -4.58 -1.44
C LEU A 146 5.12 -3.93 -0.41
N ILE A 147 4.82 -4.07 0.88
CA ILE A 147 5.65 -3.53 1.97
C ILE A 147 7.05 -4.13 1.94
N ARG A 148 7.18 -5.45 1.74
CA ARG A 148 8.48 -6.13 1.69
C ARG A 148 9.36 -5.60 0.55
N LEU A 149 8.77 -5.45 -0.64
CA LEU A 149 9.47 -4.94 -1.83
C LEU A 149 9.80 -3.45 -1.66
N GLY A 150 8.90 -2.65 -1.11
CA GLY A 150 9.14 -1.23 -0.83
C GLY A 150 10.29 -1.03 0.17
N ARG A 151 10.36 -1.84 1.23
CA ARG A 151 11.51 -1.82 2.15
C ARG A 151 12.82 -2.17 1.44
N ARG A 152 12.81 -3.19 0.57
CA ARG A 152 14.00 -3.56 -0.22
C ARG A 152 14.44 -2.44 -1.15
N LEU A 153 13.49 -1.78 -1.81
CA LEU A 153 13.78 -0.64 -2.68
C LEU A 153 14.49 0.47 -1.92
N VAL A 154 13.97 0.86 -0.75
CA VAL A 154 14.60 1.88 0.11
C VAL A 154 15.99 1.45 0.58
N GLU A 155 16.19 0.17 0.93
CA GLU A 155 17.51 -0.37 1.28
C GLU A 155 18.51 -0.23 0.13
N LEU A 156 18.11 -0.58 -1.10
CA LEU A 156 18.96 -0.47 -2.29
C LEU A 156 19.30 0.99 -2.61
N GLU A 157 18.32 1.90 -2.50
CA GLU A 157 18.53 3.33 -2.74
C GLU A 157 19.46 3.95 -1.70
N ALA A 158 19.30 3.62 -0.41
CA ALA A 158 20.18 4.11 0.65
C ALA A 158 21.64 3.65 0.45
N MET A 159 21.85 2.38 0.08
CA MET A 159 23.19 1.85 -0.19
C MET A 159 23.86 2.48 -1.43
N ASN A 160 23.07 2.91 -2.42
CA ASN A 160 23.59 3.60 -3.60
C ASN A 160 23.98 5.06 -3.31
N VAL A 161 23.38 5.70 -2.30
CA VAL A 161 23.73 7.07 -1.88
C VAL A 161 25.08 7.09 -1.13
N ASP A 162 25.46 5.99 -0.47
CA ASP A 162 26.70 5.87 0.33
C ASP A 162 27.92 5.29 -0.46
N GLY A 163 27.84 5.17 -1.80
CA GLY A 163 28.92 4.68 -2.68
C GLY A 163 29.95 5.75 -3.10
N PRO A 164 31.21 5.39 -3.42
CA PRO A 164 32.41 6.17 -3.08
C PRO A 164 32.70 7.32 -4.05
N TYR A 165 32.24 8.53 -3.71
CA TYR A 165 32.85 9.78 -4.19
C TYR A 165 33.06 10.75 -3.02
N THR A 166 34.02 10.41 -2.16
CA THR A 166 34.80 11.41 -1.43
C THR A 166 36.26 11.21 -1.84
N SER A 167 36.67 11.93 -2.87
CA SER A 167 38.08 12.22 -3.16
C SER A 167 38.53 13.43 -2.34
#